data_AF-A0A644YUM2-F1
#
_entry.id   AF-A0A644YUM2-F1
#
_cell.length_a   1.000
_cell.length_b   1.000
_cell.length_c   1.000
_cell.angle_alpha   90.00
_cell.angle_beta   90.00
_cell.angle_gamma   90.00
#
_symmetry.space_group_name_H-M   'P 1'
#
loop_
_entity.id
_entity.type
_entity.pdbx_description
1 polymer ?
#
loop_
_entity_poly.entity_id
_entity_poly.type
_entity_poly.pdbx_seq_one_letter_code
_entity_poly.pdbx_strand_id
1 'polypeptide(L)'
;MFRPQAERRVRLGLVVAELVKANKLEATPEQLKAHIDELAASYEKPEDVVRWYFSDRNRLADVEAVVIENNVTNFVLEKAKVNGKNISFDELMGAQA
;
A
#
# COMPACT_ATOMS: atom_id res chain seq x y z
N MET A 1 25.35 8.92 -10.08
CA MET A 1 24.28 9.54 -9.28
C MET A 1 23.16 8.53 -9.01
N PHE A 2 23.34 7.60 -8.08
CA PHE A 2 22.28 6.63 -7.68
C PHE A 2 22.32 6.32 -6.18
N ARG A 3 23.51 6.42 -5.59
CA ARG A 3 23.78 6.21 -4.16
C ARG A 3 22.81 6.94 -3.21
N PRO A 4 22.53 8.26 -3.32
CA PRO A 4 21.61 8.92 -2.39
C PRO A 4 20.16 8.42 -2.52
N GLN A 5 19.68 8.11 -3.72
CA GLN A 5 18.34 7.54 -3.91
C GLN A 5 18.25 6.11 -3.39
N ALA A 6 19.28 5.29 -3.64
CA ALA A 6 19.38 3.92 -3.14
C ALA A 6 19.43 3.88 -1.61
N GLU A 7 20.23 4.75 -0.98
CA GLU A 7 20.30 4.86 0.48
C GLU A 7 18.94 5.24 1.09
N ARG A 8 18.21 6.18 0.48
CA ARG A 8 16.86 6.53 0.92
C ARG A 8 15.90 5.35 0.84
N ARG A 9 15.92 4.60 -0.28
CA ARG A 9 15.04 3.44 -0.48
C ARG A 9 15.34 2.33 0.52
N VAL A 10 16.62 2.03 0.77
CA VAL A 10 17.03 0.99 1.73
C VAL A 10 16.66 1.40 3.16
N ARG A 11 16.92 2.65 3.56
CA ARG A 11 16.54 3.13 4.90
C ARG A 11 15.04 3.05 5.13
N LEU A 12 14.23 3.48 4.16
CA LEU A 12 12.78 3.39 4.25
C LEU A 12 12.31 1.94 4.36
N GLY A 13 12.86 1.05 3.52
CA GLY A 13 12.54 -0.38 3.59
C GLY A 13 12.85 -1.00 4.96
N LEU A 14 13.98 -0.65 5.56
CA LEU A 14 14.34 -1.12 6.91
C LEU A 14 13.40 -0.59 7.99
N VAL A 15 13.05 0.70 7.95
CA VAL A 15 12.13 1.31 8.93
C VAL A 15 10.74 0.71 8.83
N VAL A 16 10.22 0.54 7.60
CA VAL A 16 8.92 -0.08 7.37
C VAL A 16 8.92 -1.53 7.83
N ALA A 17 9.94 -2.31 7.48
CA ALA A 17 10.05 -3.70 7.91
C ALA A 17 10.06 -3.85 9.44
N GLU A 18 10.78 -2.97 10.14
CA GLU A 18 10.79 -2.95 11.60
C GLU A 18 9.44 -2.54 12.18
N LEU A 19 8.78 -1.55 11.58
CA LEU A 19 7.45 -1.09 12.00
C LEU A 19 6.38 -2.19 11.86
N VAL A 20 6.40 -2.91 10.74
CA VAL A 20 5.50 -4.04 10.46
C VAL A 20 5.67 -5.11 11.52
N LYS A 21 6.91 -5.51 11.83
CA LYS A 21 7.20 -6.52 12.85
C LYS A 21 6.79 -6.06 14.25
N ALA A 22 7.14 -4.83 14.62
CA ALA A 22 6.87 -4.31 15.95
C ALA A 22 5.36 -4.19 16.26
N ASN A 23 4.55 -3.91 15.24
CA ASN A 23 3.10 -3.70 15.39
C ASN A 23 2.24 -4.82 14.77
N LYS A 24 2.86 -5.92 14.30
CA LYS A 24 2.20 -7.06 13.67
C LYS A 24 1.26 -6.65 12.52
N LEU A 25 1.73 -5.77 11.65
CA LEU A 25 0.97 -5.22 10.51
C LEU A 25 1.00 -6.16 9.28
N GLU A 26 1.14 -7.46 9.51
CA GLU A 26 1.17 -8.48 8.47
C GLU A 26 -0.17 -8.50 7.72
N ALA A 27 -0.14 -8.83 6.43
CA ALA A 27 -1.37 -8.93 5.65
C ALA A 27 -2.19 -10.12 6.12
N THR A 28 -3.44 -9.87 6.50
CA THR A 28 -4.37 -10.93 6.86
C THR A 28 -4.95 -11.59 5.60
N PRO A 29 -5.32 -12.89 5.64
CA PRO A 29 -5.96 -13.55 4.50
C PRO A 29 -7.25 -12.87 4.06
N GLU A 30 -8.01 -12.27 4.99
CA GLU A 30 -9.22 -11.53 4.65
C GLU A 30 -8.91 -10.25 3.87
N GLN A 31 -7.90 -9.48 4.29
CA GLN A 31 -7.47 -8.27 3.58
C GLN A 31 -6.92 -8.59 2.20
N LEU A 32 -6.15 -9.68 2.08
CA LEU A 32 -5.63 -10.16 0.80
C LEU A 32 -6.78 -10.46 -0.17
N LYS A 33 -7.78 -11.22 0.30
CA LYS A 33 -8.96 -11.55 -0.50
C LYS A 33 -9.76 -10.30 -0.87
N ALA A 34 -10.00 -9.40 0.07
CA ALA A 34 -10.72 -8.15 -0.17
C ALA A 34 -10.02 -7.29 -1.23
N HIS A 35 -8.70 -7.16 -1.17
CA HIS A 35 -7.95 -6.37 -2.13
C HIS A 35 -7.94 -7.03 -3.53
N ILE A 36 -7.83 -8.36 -3.60
CA ILE A 36 -7.95 -9.09 -4.87
C ILE A 36 -9.37 -8.95 -5.44
N ASP A 37 -10.40 -9.03 -4.59
CA ASP A 37 -11.79 -8.85 -4.99
C ASP A 37 -12.02 -7.42 -5.53
N GLU A 38 -11.43 -6.38 -4.92
CA GLU A 38 -11.45 -4.99 -5.42
C GLU A 38 -10.76 -4.85 -6.78
N LEU A 39 -9.58 -5.45 -6.94
CA LEU A 39 -8.87 -5.45 -8.23
C LEU A 39 -9.70 -6.15 -9.30
N ALA A 40 -10.28 -7.30 -8.95
CA ALA A 40 -11.10 -8.13 -9.81
C ALA A 40 -12.46 -7.50 -10.15
N ALA A 41 -13.00 -6.62 -9.30
CA ALA A 41 -14.29 -5.96 -9.50
C ALA A 41 -14.33 -5.07 -10.75
N SER A 42 -13.18 -4.59 -11.20
CA SER A 42 -13.06 -3.83 -12.45
C SER A 42 -13.09 -4.69 -13.72
N TYR A 43 -13.04 -6.02 -13.59
CA TYR A 43 -13.01 -6.96 -14.71
C TYR A 43 -14.37 -7.62 -14.96
N GLU A 44 -14.60 -8.03 -16.21
CA GLU A 44 -15.85 -8.72 -16.62
C GLU A 44 -16.06 -10.08 -15.92
N LYS A 45 -14.99 -10.73 -15.47
CA LYS A 45 -15.01 -12.04 -14.79
C LYS A 45 -14.17 -12.02 -13.51
N PRO A 46 -14.72 -11.53 -12.39
CA PRO A 46 -13.96 -11.41 -11.16
C PRO A 46 -13.44 -12.77 -10.63
N GLU A 47 -14.23 -13.83 -10.78
CA GLU A 47 -13.89 -15.16 -10.25
C GLU A 47 -12.66 -15.79 -10.91
N ASP A 48 -12.46 -15.53 -12.21
CA ASP A 48 -11.29 -16.01 -12.95
C ASP A 48 -10.03 -15.23 -12.57
N VAL A 49 -10.16 -13.92 -12.32
CA VAL A 49 -9.06 -13.06 -11.87
C VAL A 49 -8.62 -13.44 -10.47
N VAL A 50 -9.56 -13.66 -9.55
CA VAL A 50 -9.27 -14.15 -8.20
C VAL A 50 -8.50 -15.46 -8.26
N ARG A 51 -9.00 -16.46 -9.01
CA ARG A 51 -8.29 -17.73 -9.20
C ARG A 51 -6.91 -17.54 -9.81
N TRP A 52 -6.76 -16.63 -10.76
CA TRP A 52 -5.48 -16.32 -11.41
C TRP A 52 -4.45 -15.72 -10.44
N TYR A 53 -4.88 -14.90 -9.48
CA TYR A 53 -4.02 -14.41 -8.40
C TYR A 53 -3.66 -15.54 -7.42
N PHE A 54 -4.63 -16.34 -6.98
CA PHE A 54 -4.37 -17.46 -6.06
C PHE A 54 -3.56 -18.62 -6.67
N SER A 55 -3.52 -18.72 -8.01
CA SER A 55 -2.76 -19.76 -8.72
C SER A 55 -1.25 -19.53 -8.70
N ASP A 56 -0.79 -18.29 -8.50
CA ASP A 56 0.63 -17.93 -8.53
C ASP A 56 1.06 -17.23 -7.23
N ARG A 57 1.97 -17.90 -6.50
CA ARG A 57 2.49 -17.38 -5.24
C ARG A 57 3.25 -16.06 -5.39
N ASN A 58 3.86 -15.80 -6.55
CA ASN A 58 4.55 -14.53 -6.78
C ASN A 58 3.56 -13.37 -6.84
N ARG A 59 2.39 -13.58 -7.46
CA ARG A 59 1.34 -12.56 -7.54
C ARG A 59 0.69 -12.29 -6.20
N LEU A 60 0.52 -13.33 -5.39
CA LEU A 60 0.07 -13.16 -4.01
C LEU A 60 1.06 -12.32 -3.21
N ALA A 61 2.37 -12.51 -3.39
CA ALA A 61 3.39 -11.72 -2.69
C ALA A 61 3.34 -10.22 -3.08
N ASP A 62 3.06 -9.90 -4.33
CA ASP A 62 2.88 -8.51 -4.77
C ASP A 62 1.65 -7.86 -4.11
N VAL A 63 0.52 -8.57 -4.07
CA VAL A 63 -0.70 -8.13 -3.37
C VAL A 63 -0.44 -7.99 -1.87
N GLU A 64 0.29 -8.92 -1.27
CA GLU A 64 0.68 -8.91 0.13
C GLU A 64 1.49 -7.66 0.48
N ALA A 65 2.46 -7.30 -0.37
CA ALA A 65 3.27 -6.10 -0.18
C ALA A 65 2.40 -4.83 -0.18
N VAL A 66 1.42 -4.74 -1.09
CA VAL A 66 0.50 -3.59 -1.17
C VAL A 66 -0.40 -3.52 0.07
N VAL A 67 -0.92 -4.66 0.54
CA VAL A 67 -1.75 -4.70 1.74
C VAL A 67 -0.94 -4.31 2.99
N ILE A 68 0.31 -4.78 3.11
CA ILE A 68 1.21 -4.38 4.20
C ILE A 68 1.49 -2.87 4.14
N GLU A 69 1.74 -2.32 2.95
CA GLU A 69 1.96 -0.88 2.77
C GLU A 69 0.74 -0.06 3.22
N ASN A 70 -0.46 -0.50 2.88
CA ASN A 70 -1.70 0.13 3.32
C ASN A 70 -1.87 0.06 4.84
N ASN A 71 -1.61 -1.10 5.46
CA ASN A 71 -1.67 -1.27 6.91
C ASN A 71 -0.67 -0.33 7.63
N VAL A 72 0.55 -0.23 7.12
CA VAL A 72 1.58 0.68 7.65
C VAL A 72 1.16 2.14 7.51
N THR A 73 0.63 2.52 6.34
CA THR A 73 0.17 3.88 6.08
C THR A 73 -0.96 4.27 7.04
N ASN A 74 -1.97 3.41 7.19
CA ASN A 74 -3.08 3.63 8.11
C ASN A 74 -2.59 3.76 9.56
N PHE A 75 -1.70 2.88 10.00
CA PHE A 75 -1.12 2.94 11.34
C PHE A 75 -0.35 4.24 11.60
N VAL A 76 0.42 4.71 10.61
CA VAL A 76 1.12 6.00 10.71
C VAL A 76 0.13 7.15 10.75
N LEU A 77 -0.92 7.14 9.91
CA LEU A 77 -1.95 8.17 9.88
C LEU A 77 -2.73 8.26 11.19
N GLU A 78 -3.05 7.13 11.82
CA GLU A 78 -3.73 7.08 13.12
C GLU A 78 -2.90 7.73 14.23
N LYS A 79 -1.57 7.63 14.16
CA LYS A 79 -0.65 8.24 15.14
C LYS A 79 -0.18 9.63 14.74
N ALA A 80 -0.32 9.99 13.47
CA ALA A 80 0.12 11.27 12.95
C ALA A 80 -0.86 12.37 13.36
N LYS A 81 -0.30 13.53 13.72
CA LYS A 81 -1.10 14.73 13.95
C LYS A 81 -1.51 15.30 12.59
N VAL A 82 -2.72 14.98 12.15
CA VAL A 82 -3.30 15.53 10.92
C VAL A 82 -3.85 16.93 11.18
N ASN A 83 -3.29 17.93 10.51
CA ASN A 83 -3.84 19.28 10.50
C ASN A 83 -4.55 19.50 9.16
N GLY A 84 -5.88 19.63 9.18
CA GLY A 84 -6.65 19.96 7.99
C GLY A 84 -6.38 21.40 7.55
N LYS A 85 -5.91 21.59 6.31
CA LYS A 85 -5.81 22.90 5.68
C LYS A 85 -6.92 23.01 4.64
N ASN A 86 -7.85 23.95 4.83
CA ASN A 86 -8.80 24.28 3.77
C ASN A 86 -8.05 25.02 2.66
N ILE A 87 -7.99 24.40 1.49
CA ILE A 87 -7.44 24.97 0.26
C ILE A 87 -8.56 25.07 -0.77
N SER A 88 -8.52 26.10 -1.61
CA SER A 88 -9.50 26.23 -2.70
C SER A 88 -9.19 25.25 -3.83
N PHE A 89 -10.18 24.98 -4.69
CA PHE A 89 -9.99 24.12 -5.86
C PHE A 89 -8.88 24.68 -6.79
N ASP A 90 -8.85 25.99 -6.99
CA ASP A 90 -7.83 26.67 -7.81
C ASP A 90 -6.41 26.50 -7.24
N GLU A 91 -6.26 26.54 -5.91
CA GLU A 91 -4.98 26.28 -5.25
C GLU A 91 -4.54 24.81 -5.36
N LEU A 92 -5.49 23.87 -5.30
CA LEU A 92 -5.21 22.44 -5.46
C LEU A 92 -4.77 22.11 -6.90
N MET A 93 -5.40 22.73 -7.89
CA MET A 93 -5.09 22.54 -9.31
C MET A 93 -3.83 23.31 -9.76
N GLY A 94 -3.48 24.41 -9.08
CA GLY A 94 -2.29 25.22 -9.38
C GLY A 94 -0.97 24.69 -8.79
N ALA A 95 -1.00 23.69 -7.91
CA ALA A 95 0.17 23.16 -7.20
C ALA A 95 1.01 22.14 -8.00
N GLN A 96 0.87 22.08 -9.32
CA GLN A 96 1.82 21.40 -10.21
C GLN A 96 2.92 22.38 -10.64
N ALA A 97 3.93 22.57 -9.77
CA ALA A 97 5.24 23.13 -10.14
C ALA A 97 6.35 22.47 -9.31
#